data_AF-A0A954JJI9-F1
#
_entry.id   AF-A0A954JJI9-F1
#
_cell.length_a   1.000
_cell.length_b   1.000
_cell.length_c   1.000
_cell.angle_alpha   90.00
_cell.angle_beta   90.00
_cell.angle_gamma   90.00
#
_symmetry.space_group_name_H-M   'P 1'
#
loop_
_entity.id
_entity.type
_entity.pdbx_description
1 polymer ?
#
loop_
_entity_poly.entity_id
_entity_poly.type
_entity_poly.pdbx_seq_one_letter_code
_entity_poly.pdbx_strand_id
1 'polypeptide(L)'
;MTPRTIGLLFAIATAFFWGLYGPSLLKARTPGETPFKPFIMIGLAYLIWGVIGGAVAVNASGDSFSFKPQAITWGFIAGTLGAFGALTLTYAMFQAKDASLVMPVVFGGATAVSATVGILQARGHAVPPMQVLGFLLIIVGVVLVQAFASHGPPKPTSPAGNGAGASHAAVPEESSEAVSS
;
A
#
# COMPACT_ATOMS: atom_id res chain seq x y z
N MET A 1 -25.13 10.54 -18.74
CA MET A 1 -24.38 9.29 -18.48
C MET A 1 -25.19 8.41 -17.56
N THR A 2 -25.13 7.07 -17.69
CA THR A 2 -25.83 6.17 -16.77
C THR A 2 -25.10 6.11 -15.41
N PRO A 3 -25.79 5.82 -14.29
CA PRO A 3 -25.14 5.63 -12.99
C PRO A 3 -24.03 4.58 -13.02
N ARG A 4 -24.19 3.52 -13.82
CA ARG A 4 -23.18 2.48 -14.03
C ARG A 4 -21.92 3.03 -14.70
N THR A 5 -22.08 3.86 -15.72
CA THR A 5 -20.95 4.51 -16.40
C THR A 5 -20.18 5.41 -15.44
N ILE A 6 -20.88 6.21 -14.63
CA ILE A 6 -20.24 7.08 -13.63
C ILE A 6 -19.46 6.24 -12.62
N GLY A 7 -20.07 5.17 -12.09
CA GLY A 7 -19.38 4.25 -11.18
C GLY A 7 -18.12 3.63 -11.78
N LEU A 8 -18.15 3.23 -13.05
CA LEU A 8 -16.97 2.69 -13.75
C LEU A 8 -15.86 3.74 -13.92
N LEU A 9 -16.22 5.00 -14.20
CA LEU A 9 -15.23 6.08 -14.29
C LEU A 9 -14.53 6.32 -12.94
N PHE A 10 -15.29 6.33 -11.85
CA PHE A 10 -14.70 6.43 -10.50
C PHE A 10 -13.85 5.20 -10.17
N ALA A 11 -14.25 4.00 -10.57
CA ALA A 11 -13.43 2.79 -10.39
C ALA A 11 -12.10 2.86 -11.15
N ILE A 12 -12.10 3.39 -12.38
CA ILE A 12 -10.88 3.62 -13.16
C ILE A 12 -10.01 4.70 -12.48
N ALA A 13 -10.61 5.78 -11.99
CA ALA A 13 -9.88 6.80 -11.23
C ALA A 13 -9.25 6.22 -9.96
N THR A 14 -9.98 5.35 -9.24
CA THR A 14 -9.44 4.61 -8.09
C THR A 14 -8.23 3.78 -8.49
N ALA A 15 -8.30 3.01 -9.58
CA ALA A 15 -7.18 2.22 -10.07
C ALA A 15 -5.97 3.09 -10.44
N PHE A 16 -6.21 4.26 -11.04
CA PHE A 16 -5.15 5.23 -11.35
C PHE A 16 -4.45 5.76 -10.09
N PHE A 17 -5.20 6.24 -9.09
CA PHE A 17 -4.60 6.76 -7.85
C PHE A 17 -3.85 5.68 -7.07
N TRP A 18 -4.41 4.47 -6.99
CA TRP A 18 -3.72 3.34 -6.36
C TRP A 18 -2.50 2.89 -7.18
N GLY A 19 -2.55 2.93 -8.51
CA GLY A 19 -1.38 2.64 -9.35
C GLY A 19 -0.22 3.60 -9.08
N LEU A 20 -0.52 4.90 -8.91
CA LEU A 20 0.48 5.92 -8.57
C LEU A 20 0.96 5.88 -7.11
N TYR A 21 0.18 5.27 -6.22
CA TYR A 21 0.48 5.20 -4.79
C TYR A 21 1.81 4.49 -4.51
N GLY A 22 2.06 3.33 -5.13
CA GLY A 22 3.28 2.53 -4.89
C GLY A 22 4.57 3.29 -5.19
N PRO A 23 4.75 3.84 -6.41
CA PRO A 23 5.90 4.69 -6.74
C PRO A 23 6.02 5.94 -5.85
N SER A 24 4.89 6.56 -5.49
CA SER A 24 4.90 7.74 -4.61
C SER A 24 5.37 7.37 -3.19
N LEU A 25 4.95 6.21 -2.68
CA LEU A 25 5.37 5.69 -1.39
C LEU A 25 6.85 5.31 -1.37
N LEU A 26 7.40 4.79 -2.47
CA LEU A 26 8.85 4.57 -2.58
C LEU A 26 9.63 5.88 -2.49
N LYS A 27 9.12 6.96 -3.09
CA LYS A 27 9.73 8.31 -3.03
C LYS A 27 9.60 8.97 -1.66
N ALA A 28 8.51 8.68 -0.93
CA ALA A 28 8.30 9.22 0.41
C ALA A 28 9.28 8.65 1.48
N ARG A 29 10.14 7.69 1.10
CA ARG A 29 11.10 7.09 2.03
C ARG A 29 12.39 7.86 2.12
N THR A 30 12.83 8.02 3.35
CA THR A 30 14.17 8.46 3.69
C THR A 30 14.99 7.23 4.12
N PRO A 31 16.18 6.98 3.53
CA PRO A 31 17.06 5.92 4.00
C PRO A 31 17.39 6.06 5.48
N GLY A 32 17.32 4.94 6.23
CA GLY A 32 17.58 4.92 7.67
C GLY A 32 16.38 5.28 8.56
N GLU A 33 15.24 5.67 7.98
CA GLU A 33 14.03 5.98 8.74
C GLU A 33 13.01 4.83 8.75
N THR A 34 12.16 4.83 9.78
CA THR A 34 11.05 3.88 9.92
C THR A 34 9.95 4.10 8.87
N PRO A 35 9.31 3.04 8.34
CA PRO A 35 8.20 3.17 7.40
C PRO A 35 6.95 3.84 7.99
N PHE A 36 6.87 3.96 9.32
CA PHE A 36 5.73 4.58 9.98
C PHE A 36 5.70 6.11 9.84
N LYS A 37 6.83 6.77 9.53
CA LYS A 37 6.86 8.23 9.28
C LYS A 37 5.99 8.63 8.07
N PRO A 38 6.19 8.05 6.87
CA PRO A 38 5.26 8.25 5.75
C PRO A 38 3.82 7.81 6.07
N PHE A 39 3.65 6.75 6.86
CA PHE A 39 2.34 6.24 7.22
C PHE A 39 1.50 7.26 8.02
N ILE A 40 2.12 8.05 8.90
CA ILE A 40 1.43 9.14 9.60
C ILE A 40 0.85 10.15 8.61
N MET A 41 1.62 10.54 7.60
CA MET A 41 1.16 11.47 6.56
C MET A 41 0.05 10.88 5.68
N ILE A 42 0.11 9.57 5.40
CA ILE A 42 -0.98 8.84 4.73
C ILE A 42 -2.25 8.89 5.58
N GLY A 43 -2.13 8.64 6.89
CA GLY A 43 -3.26 8.73 7.83
C GLY A 43 -3.88 10.13 7.88
N LEU A 44 -3.05 11.17 7.91
CA LEU A 44 -3.52 12.56 7.85
C LEU A 44 -4.27 12.85 6.54
N ALA A 45 -3.73 12.40 5.41
CA ALA A 45 -4.41 12.53 4.12
C ALA A 45 -5.77 11.81 4.13
N TYR A 46 -5.86 10.61 4.71
CA TYR A 46 -7.13 9.88 4.83
C TYR A 46 -8.14 10.61 5.71
N LEU A 47 -7.69 11.24 6.80
CA LEU A 47 -8.56 12.06 7.65
C LEU A 47 -9.09 13.27 6.87
N ILE A 48 -8.21 14.01 6.19
CA ILE A 48 -8.58 15.19 5.41
C ILE A 48 -9.59 14.81 4.31
N TRP A 49 -9.24 13.86 3.45
CA TRP A 49 -10.07 13.53 2.30
C TRP A 49 -11.31 12.72 2.68
N GLY A 50 -11.21 11.85 3.70
CA GLY A 50 -12.34 11.08 4.20
C GLY A 50 -13.40 11.97 4.87
N VAL A 51 -12.98 12.89 5.73
CA VAL A 51 -13.91 13.78 6.45
C VAL A 51 -14.37 14.93 5.58
N ILE A 52 -13.44 15.72 5.02
CA ILE A 52 -13.79 16.92 4.26
C ILE A 52 -14.41 16.53 2.92
N GLY A 53 -13.79 15.60 2.19
CA GLY A 53 -14.32 15.12 0.91
C GLY A 53 -15.69 14.46 1.07
N GLY A 54 -15.87 13.65 2.12
CA GLY A 54 -17.17 13.06 2.47
C GLY A 54 -18.23 14.12 2.78
N ALA A 55 -17.90 15.11 3.60
CA ALA A 55 -18.83 16.18 3.95
C ALA A 55 -19.24 17.02 2.74
N VAL A 56 -18.29 17.35 1.85
CA VAL A 56 -18.57 18.03 0.58
C VAL A 56 -19.49 17.19 -0.29
N ALA A 57 -19.26 15.87 -0.38
CA ALA A 57 -20.10 14.98 -1.16
C ALA A 57 -21.53 14.87 -0.62
N VAL A 58 -21.73 14.80 0.71
CA VAL A 58 -23.06 14.83 1.33
C VAL A 58 -23.79 16.11 0.97
N ASN A 59 -23.12 17.26 1.13
CA ASN A 59 -23.69 18.57 0.82
C ASN A 59 -24.03 18.72 -0.68
N ALA A 60 -23.12 18.29 -1.57
CA ALA A 60 -23.34 18.34 -3.02
C ALA A 60 -24.46 17.40 -3.50
N SER A 61 -24.76 16.35 -2.73
CA SER A 61 -25.85 15.41 -3.02
C SER A 61 -27.21 15.91 -2.57
N GLY A 62 -27.27 17.01 -1.80
CA GLY A 62 -28.51 17.54 -1.20
C GLY A 62 -29.04 16.69 -0.04
N ASP A 63 -28.23 15.78 0.51
CA ASP A 63 -28.61 14.96 1.66
C ASP A 63 -28.30 15.67 2.98
N SER A 64 -28.94 15.23 4.06
CA SER A 64 -28.71 15.77 5.40
C SER A 64 -27.51 15.10 6.08
N PHE A 65 -26.88 15.80 7.03
CA PHE A 65 -25.86 15.22 7.91
C PHE A 65 -26.46 14.33 9.03
N SER A 66 -27.65 13.75 8.80
CA SER A 66 -28.28 12.81 9.72
C SER A 66 -27.92 11.37 9.31
N PHE A 67 -26.99 10.76 10.03
CA PHE A 67 -26.47 9.44 9.70
C PHE A 67 -27.26 8.34 10.42
N LYS A 68 -27.69 7.32 9.66
CA LYS A 68 -28.27 6.10 10.24
C LYS A 68 -27.20 5.32 11.02
N PRO A 69 -27.53 4.67 12.16
CA PRO A 69 -26.57 3.88 12.94
C PRO A 69 -25.82 2.84 12.11
N GLN A 70 -26.52 2.18 11.19
CA GLN A 70 -25.92 1.20 10.27
C GLN A 70 -24.83 1.81 9.38
N ALA A 71 -25.04 3.04 8.85
CA ALA A 71 -24.06 3.73 8.02
C ALA A 71 -22.82 4.13 8.83
N ILE A 72 -23.01 4.53 10.10
CA ILE A 72 -21.91 4.84 11.01
C ILE A 72 -21.08 3.58 11.29
N THR A 73 -21.72 2.49 11.71
CA THR A 73 -21.02 1.25 12.10
C THR A 73 -20.27 0.64 10.92
N TRP A 74 -20.93 0.44 9.78
CA TRP A 74 -20.28 -0.18 8.61
C TRP A 74 -19.29 0.76 7.94
N GLY A 75 -19.56 2.07 7.92
CA GLY A 75 -18.60 3.06 7.45
C GLY A 75 -17.32 3.05 8.28
N PHE A 76 -17.45 2.97 9.61
CA PHE A 76 -16.31 2.88 10.51
C PHE A 76 -15.52 1.57 10.31
N ILE A 77 -16.20 0.42 10.27
CA ILE A 77 -15.55 -0.88 10.01
C ILE A 77 -14.80 -0.85 8.67
N ALA A 78 -15.43 -0.33 7.61
CA ALA A 78 -14.80 -0.21 6.30
C ALA A 78 -13.55 0.69 6.35
N GLY A 79 -13.63 1.83 7.06
CA GLY A 79 -12.49 2.72 7.29
C GLY A 79 -11.34 2.05 8.05
N THR A 80 -11.66 1.28 9.10
CA THR A 80 -10.67 0.50 9.86
C THR A 80 -9.97 -0.53 8.99
N LEU A 81 -10.72 -1.31 8.19
CA LEU A 81 -10.15 -2.30 7.27
C LEU A 81 -9.22 -1.63 6.24
N GLY A 82 -9.61 -0.47 5.71
CA GLY A 82 -8.77 0.32 4.80
C GLY A 82 -7.47 0.81 5.46
N ALA A 83 -7.55 1.32 6.69
CA ALA A 83 -6.39 1.81 7.43
C ALA A 83 -5.39 0.68 7.77
N PHE A 84 -5.86 -0.49 8.19
CA PHE A 84 -5.01 -1.66 8.41
C PHE A 84 -4.42 -2.19 7.09
N GLY A 85 -5.18 -2.17 6.00
CA GLY A 85 -4.68 -2.48 4.66
C GLY A 85 -3.53 -1.55 4.26
N ALA A 86 -3.67 -0.23 4.45
CA ALA A 86 -2.63 0.74 4.16
C ALA A 86 -1.38 0.56 5.05
N LEU A 87 -1.56 0.21 6.33
CA LEU A 87 -0.46 -0.09 7.26
C LEU A 87 0.37 -1.28 6.78
N THR A 88 -0.30 -2.41 6.50
CA THR A 88 0.35 -3.65 6.06
C THR A 88 1.00 -3.48 4.68
N LEU A 89 0.36 -2.77 3.75
CA LEU A 89 0.94 -2.40 2.47
C LEU A 89 2.20 -1.55 2.64
N THR A 90 2.16 -0.55 3.53
CA THR A 90 3.32 0.32 3.78
C THR A 90 4.51 -0.47 4.28
N TYR A 91 4.27 -1.40 5.21
CA TYR A 91 5.30 -2.28 5.74
C TYR A 91 5.83 -3.28 4.70
N ALA A 92 4.94 -3.92 3.93
CA ALA A 92 5.32 -4.84 2.85
C ALA A 92 6.20 -4.14 1.82
N MET A 93 5.82 -2.91 1.45
CA MET A 93 6.59 -2.10 0.54
C MET A 93 7.96 -1.75 1.13
N PHE A 94 8.04 -1.48 2.43
CA PHE A 94 9.30 -1.14 3.10
C PHE A 94 10.30 -2.27 3.02
N GLN A 95 9.85 -3.50 3.27
CA GLN A 95 10.69 -4.69 3.18
C GLN A 95 11.05 -5.04 1.74
N ALA A 96 10.09 -5.04 0.82
CA ALA A 96 10.32 -5.45 -0.56
C ALA A 96 11.12 -4.43 -1.37
N LYS A 97 10.99 -3.13 -1.07
CA LYS A 97 11.58 -1.99 -1.81
C LYS A 97 11.26 -1.97 -3.32
N ASP A 98 10.26 -2.75 -3.74
CA ASP A 98 9.85 -2.88 -5.13
C ASP A 98 8.32 -2.86 -5.25
N ALA A 99 7.78 -1.76 -5.78
CA ALA A 99 6.35 -1.56 -6.04
C ALA A 99 5.80 -2.55 -7.06
N SER A 100 6.61 -2.96 -8.04
CA SER A 100 6.18 -3.89 -9.08
C SER A 100 5.91 -5.30 -8.52
N LEU A 101 6.56 -5.65 -7.41
CA LEU A 101 6.34 -6.92 -6.71
C LEU A 101 5.14 -6.89 -5.77
N VAL A 102 4.91 -5.81 -5.01
CA VAL A 102 3.87 -5.86 -3.96
C VAL A 102 2.51 -5.44 -4.47
N MET A 103 2.45 -4.48 -5.40
CA MET A 103 1.17 -3.91 -5.83
C MET A 103 0.26 -4.95 -6.51
N PRO A 104 0.73 -5.77 -7.46
CA PRO A 104 -0.12 -6.79 -8.09
C PRO A 104 -0.63 -7.83 -7.09
N VAL A 105 0.20 -8.23 -6.12
CA VAL A 105 -0.20 -9.17 -5.05
C VAL A 105 -1.32 -8.59 -4.20
N VAL A 106 -1.23 -7.31 -3.83
CA VAL A 106 -2.21 -6.65 -2.97
C VAL A 106 -3.55 -6.47 -3.68
N PHE A 107 -3.57 -5.92 -4.89
CA PHE A 107 -4.84 -5.69 -5.60
C PHE A 107 -5.45 -6.99 -6.16
N GLY A 108 -4.60 -7.90 -6.63
CA GLY A 108 -5.03 -9.23 -7.06
C GLY A 108 -5.61 -10.02 -5.89
N GLY A 109 -4.90 -10.05 -4.76
CA GLY A 109 -5.34 -10.71 -3.52
C GLY A 109 -6.62 -10.10 -2.95
N ALA A 110 -6.75 -8.77 -2.94
CA ALA A 110 -7.97 -8.09 -2.50
C ALA A 110 -9.18 -8.49 -3.36
N THR A 111 -8.98 -8.56 -4.69
CA THR A 111 -10.02 -9.03 -5.62
C THR A 111 -10.39 -10.49 -5.35
N ALA A 112 -9.42 -11.34 -5.03
CA ALA A 112 -9.65 -12.73 -4.66
C ALA A 112 -10.45 -12.90 -3.37
N VAL A 113 -10.12 -12.13 -2.34
CA VAL A 113 -10.86 -12.13 -1.08
C VAL A 113 -12.30 -11.65 -1.30
N SER A 114 -12.50 -10.59 -2.08
CA SER A 114 -13.84 -10.08 -2.41
C SER A 114 -14.68 -11.11 -3.17
N ALA A 115 -14.09 -11.78 -4.17
CA ALA A 115 -14.76 -12.84 -4.91
C ALA A 115 -15.16 -14.02 -4.00
N THR A 116 -14.26 -14.45 -3.12
CA THR A 116 -14.51 -15.52 -2.14
C THR A 116 -15.66 -15.15 -1.20
N VAL A 117 -15.63 -13.94 -0.64
CA VAL A 117 -16.70 -13.42 0.22
C VAL A 117 -18.04 -13.33 -0.52
N GLY A 118 -18.01 -12.97 -1.81
CA GLY A 118 -19.20 -12.99 -2.67
C GLY A 118 -19.79 -14.39 -2.83
N ILE A 119 -18.95 -15.40 -3.10
CA ILE A 119 -19.35 -16.81 -3.23
C ILE A 119 -19.95 -17.32 -1.91
N LEU A 120 -19.32 -17.03 -0.78
CA LEU A 120 -19.81 -17.45 0.54
C LEU A 120 -21.18 -16.82 0.86
N GLN A 121 -21.39 -15.56 0.48
CA GLN A 121 -22.67 -14.88 0.67
C GLN A 121 -23.76 -15.35 -0.29
N ALA A 122 -23.41 -15.95 -1.44
CA ALA A 122 -24.38 -16.44 -2.41
C ALA A 122 -25.21 -17.66 -1.94
N ARG A 123 -24.88 -18.27 -0.78
CA ARG A 123 -25.71 -19.26 -0.05
C ARG A 123 -26.42 -20.32 -0.93
N GLY A 124 -25.73 -20.87 -1.94
CA GLY A 124 -26.26 -21.94 -2.79
C GLY A 124 -26.73 -21.52 -4.18
N HIS A 125 -26.67 -20.24 -4.54
CA HIS A 125 -26.82 -19.81 -5.93
C HIS A 125 -25.60 -20.25 -6.77
N ALA A 126 -25.86 -20.77 -7.97
CA ALA A 126 -24.81 -21.18 -8.89
C ALA A 126 -23.95 -19.98 -9.29
N VAL A 127 -22.65 -20.04 -8.99
CA VAL A 127 -21.67 -19.05 -9.45
C VAL A 127 -21.51 -19.25 -10.97
N PRO A 128 -21.74 -18.22 -11.80
CA PRO A 128 -21.62 -18.37 -13.24
C PRO A 128 -20.19 -18.80 -13.62
N PRO A 129 -20.02 -19.85 -14.45
CA PRO A 129 -18.68 -20.37 -14.79
C PRO A 129 -17.73 -19.30 -15.36
N MET A 130 -18.27 -18.32 -16.08
CA MET A 130 -17.49 -17.20 -16.62
C MET A 130 -16.90 -16.30 -15.54
N GLN A 131 -17.57 -16.14 -14.41
CA GLN A 131 -17.04 -15.38 -13.26
C GLN A 131 -15.87 -16.12 -12.62
N VAL A 132 -15.95 -17.45 -12.51
CA VAL A 132 -14.84 -18.28 -12.02
C VAL A 132 -13.65 -18.21 -12.98
N LEU A 133 -13.89 -18.28 -14.28
CA LEU A 133 -12.84 -18.12 -15.29
C LEU A 133 -12.17 -16.74 -15.19
N GLY A 134 -12.95 -15.66 -15.07
CA GLY A 134 -12.41 -14.32 -14.89
C GLY A 134 -11.53 -14.22 -13.64
N PHE A 135 -11.95 -14.86 -12.54
CA PHE A 135 -11.16 -14.92 -11.32
C PHE A 135 -9.81 -15.67 -11.51
N LEU A 136 -9.83 -16.82 -12.19
CA LEU A 136 -8.61 -17.56 -12.53
C LEU A 136 -7.67 -16.74 -13.41
N LEU A 137 -8.21 -16.01 -14.39
CA LEU A 137 -7.42 -15.13 -15.26
C LEU A 137 -6.77 -13.98 -14.48
N ILE A 138 -7.43 -13.44 -13.45
CA ILE A 138 -6.83 -12.44 -12.56
C ILE A 138 -5.64 -13.04 -11.80
N ILE A 139 -5.80 -14.24 -11.23
CA ILE A 139 -4.69 -14.93 -10.53
C ILE A 139 -3.51 -15.15 -11.49
N VAL A 140 -3.78 -15.69 -12.68
CA VAL A 140 -2.75 -15.92 -13.70
C VAL A 140 -2.09 -14.60 -14.10
N GLY A 141 -2.87 -13.54 -14.34
CA GLY A 141 -2.36 -12.22 -14.68
C GLY A 141 -1.44 -11.66 -13.61
N VAL A 142 -1.81 -11.79 -12.33
CA VAL A 142 -0.96 -11.38 -11.20
C VAL A 142 0.34 -12.18 -11.21
N VAL A 143 0.28 -13.52 -11.31
CA VAL A 143 1.49 -14.36 -11.34
C VAL A 143 2.40 -13.99 -12.51
N LEU A 144 1.85 -13.75 -13.70
CA LEU A 144 2.62 -13.35 -14.88
C LEU A 144 3.26 -11.98 -14.69
N VAL A 145 2.52 -10.98 -14.20
CA VAL A 145 3.06 -9.64 -13.91
C VAL A 145 4.22 -9.73 -12.93
N GLN A 146 4.12 -10.59 -11.91
CA GLN A 146 5.18 -10.80 -10.92
C GLN A 146 6.40 -11.52 -11.51
N ALA A 147 6.17 -12.61 -12.26
CA ALA A 147 7.22 -13.43 -12.84
C ALA A 147 8.03 -12.67 -13.90
N PHE A 148 7.36 -11.77 -14.63
CA PHE A 148 7.96 -10.99 -15.72
C PHE A 148 8.09 -9.50 -15.37
N ALA A 149 7.95 -9.13 -14.10
CA ALA A 149 8.17 -7.76 -13.66
C ALA A 149 9.60 -7.35 -14.03
N SER A 150 9.72 -6.21 -14.71
CA SER A 150 11.01 -5.57 -14.94
C SER A 150 11.50 -5.02 -13.61
N HIS A 151 12.16 -5.85 -12.82
CA HIS A 151 12.85 -5.42 -11.62
C HIS A 151 13.89 -4.38 -12.08
N GLY A 152 13.88 -3.18 -11.50
CA GLY A 152 14.81 -2.12 -11.88
C GLY A 152 16.25 -2.63 -11.89
N PRO A 153 17.14 -2.05 -12.74
CA PRO A 153 18.47 -2.61 -13.00
C PRO A 153 19.21 -2.99 -11.70
N PRO A 154 19.90 -4.14 -11.67
CA PRO A 154 20.60 -4.59 -10.48
C PRO A 154 21.52 -3.47 -9.99
N LYS A 155 21.39 -3.13 -8.70
CA LYS A 155 22.34 -2.23 -8.05
C LYS A 155 23.73 -2.85 -8.27
N PRO A 156 24.73 -2.11 -8.80
CA PRO A 156 26.06 -2.65 -8.97
C PRO A 156 26.54 -3.13 -7.60
N THR A 157 26.79 -4.43 -7.48
CA THR A 157 27.57 -4.98 -6.37
C THR A 157 28.95 -4.38 -6.46
N SER A 158 29.24 -3.38 -5.63
CA SER A 158 30.63 -3.01 -5.33
C SER A 158 31.33 -4.28 -4.83
N PRO A 159 32.43 -4.71 -5.46
CA PRO A 159 33.22 -5.81 -4.95
C PRO A 159 33.71 -5.45 -3.55
N ALA A 160 33.32 -6.24 -2.56
CA ALA A 160 33.89 -6.18 -1.22
C ALA A 160 35.41 -6.38 -1.34
N GLY A 161 36.16 -5.48 -0.73
CA GLY A 161 37.62 -5.51 -0.69
C GLY A 161 38.14 -6.80 -0.09
N ASN A 162 38.98 -7.50 -0.86
CA ASN A 162 39.92 -8.47 -0.31
C ASN A 162 41.00 -7.70 0.47
N GLY A 163 41.17 -8.07 1.74
CA GLY A 163 42.24 -7.52 2.58
C GLY A 163 42.11 -7.96 4.03
N ALA A 164 42.11 -9.27 4.27
CA ALA A 164 42.29 -9.79 5.62
C ALA A 164 43.74 -9.61 6.08
N GLY A 165 43.91 -9.07 7.28
CA GLY A 165 44.98 -9.48 8.21
C GLY A 165 46.24 -8.60 8.29
N ALA A 166 46.28 -7.72 9.29
CA ALA A 166 47.48 -7.55 10.13
C ALA A 166 47.06 -7.07 11.52
N SER A 167 47.41 -7.88 12.52
CA SER A 167 47.21 -7.67 13.96
C SER A 167 48.40 -6.95 14.57
N HIS A 168 48.16 -5.90 15.37
CA HIS A 168 48.96 -5.36 16.50
C HIS A 168 48.50 -3.91 16.71
N ALA A 169 48.46 -3.27 17.88
CA ALA A 169 48.61 -3.61 19.28
C ALA A 169 48.33 -2.30 20.06
N ALA A 170 48.00 -2.41 21.34
CA ALA A 170 48.17 -1.41 22.40
C ALA A 170 47.28 -0.14 22.43
N VAL A 171 46.46 -0.07 23.47
CA VAL A 171 46.05 1.15 24.19
C VAL A 171 47.25 1.58 25.06
N PRO A 172 47.55 2.89 25.21
CA PRO A 172 47.09 3.57 26.42
C PRO A 172 46.56 4.99 26.24
N GLU A 173 45.69 5.30 27.18
CA GLU A 173 45.16 6.57 27.68
C GLU A 173 46.30 7.55 28.05
N GLU A 174 46.19 8.83 27.67
CA GLU A 174 46.93 9.92 28.32
C GLU A 174 46.07 11.17 28.45
N SER A 175 45.92 11.58 29.70
CA SER A 175 45.27 12.78 30.22
C SER A 175 46.22 13.98 30.22
N SER A 176 45.66 15.18 30.06
CA SER A 176 46.14 16.48 30.60
C SER A 176 47.38 17.13 29.97
N GLU A 177 47.17 18.27 29.29
CA GLU A 177 47.88 19.56 29.48
C GLU A 177 47.40 20.53 28.37
N ALA A 178 46.58 21.54 28.67
CA ALA A 178 46.99 22.88 29.06
C ALA A 178 47.88 23.59 28.01
N VAL A 179 47.28 24.39 27.12
CA VAL A 179 47.98 25.53 26.50
C VAL A 179 47.02 26.72 26.44
N SER A 180 47.15 27.59 27.44
CA SER A 180 46.90 29.03 27.35
C SER A 180 48.15 29.68 26.79
N SER A 181 48.00 30.50 25.75
CA SER A 181 48.83 31.67 25.43
C SER A 181 48.10 32.50 24.39
#